data_AF-A0A818NEK5-F1
#
_entry.id   AF-A0A818NEK5-F1
#
_cell.length_a   1.000
_cell.length_b   1.000
_cell.length_c   1.000
_cell.angle_alpha   90.00
_cell.angle_beta   90.00
_cell.angle_gamma   90.00
#
_symmetry.space_group_name_H-M   'P 1'
#
loop_
_entity.id
_entity.type
_entity.pdbx_description
1 polymer ?
#
loop_
_entity_poly.entity_id
_entity_poly.type
_entity_poly.pdbx_seq_one_letter_code
_entity_poly.pdbx_strand_id
1 'polypeptide(L)'
;FLRTFNFEDIRIDEALRIYLSEFRLPGEAPLISVLLEHFAAHWRGCNNFPLANNDAAFGLAYACIMLNTDQHNTNVRRQSLPMTCEMNNNENFDEGMLTEIYNAIKSDEIIMPTGHIGVVRESYLWKLMLRR
;
A
#
# COMPACT_ATOMS: atom_id res chain seq x y z
N PHE A 1 -8.01 14.35 0.31
CA PHE A 1 -7.70 13.38 -0.76
C PHE A 1 -7.87 11.98 -0.21
N LEU A 2 -7.05 11.50 0.72
CA LEU A 2 -7.30 10.19 1.37
C LEU A 2 -8.73 9.97 1.90
N ARG A 3 -9.33 10.99 2.52
CA ARG A 3 -10.73 10.97 3.00
C ARG A 3 -11.81 10.83 1.91
N THR A 4 -11.47 10.95 0.62
CA THR A 4 -12.44 10.74 -0.48
C THR A 4 -12.54 9.27 -0.85
N PHE A 5 -11.60 8.43 -0.41
CA PHE A 5 -11.66 6.99 -0.59
C PHE A 5 -12.44 6.36 0.56
N ASN A 6 -13.47 5.60 0.20
CA ASN A 6 -14.14 4.72 1.15
C ASN A 6 -13.41 3.37 1.16
N PHE A 7 -12.82 3.02 2.29
CA PHE A 7 -12.13 1.74 2.47
C PHE A 7 -12.88 0.79 3.39
N GLU A 8 -14.09 1.14 3.83
CA GLU A 8 -14.93 0.30 4.70
C GLU A 8 -15.20 -1.07 4.07
N ASP A 9 -14.90 -2.14 4.83
CA ASP A 9 -15.00 -3.55 4.43
C ASP A 9 -14.16 -3.93 3.19
N ILE A 10 -13.15 -3.12 2.84
CA ILE A 10 -12.23 -3.41 1.73
C ILE A 10 -10.91 -3.97 2.29
N ARG A 11 -10.44 -5.08 1.74
CA ARG A 11 -9.12 -5.64 2.07
C ARG A 11 -8.00 -4.68 1.69
N ILE A 12 -6.87 -4.80 2.39
CA ILE A 12 -5.77 -3.83 2.26
C ILE A 12 -5.18 -3.78 0.85
N ASP A 13 -5.09 -4.91 0.15
CA ASP A 13 -4.54 -5.00 -1.20
C ASP A 13 -5.45 -4.33 -2.24
N GLU A 14 -6.77 -4.52 -2.10
CA GLU A 14 -7.78 -3.87 -2.97
C GLU A 14 -7.84 -2.36 -2.70
N ALA A 15 -7.83 -1.96 -1.44
CA ALA A 15 -7.76 -0.55 -1.06
C ALA A 15 -6.48 0.11 -1.58
N LEU A 16 -5.35 -0.60 -1.51
CA LEU A 16 -4.07 -0.13 -2.00
C LEU A 16 -4.09 0.01 -3.53
N ARG A 17 -4.72 -0.92 -4.25
CA ARG A 17 -4.92 -0.84 -5.70
C ARG A 17 -5.71 0.41 -6.10
N ILE A 18 -6.84 0.65 -5.45
CA ILE A 18 -7.67 1.85 -5.69
C ILE A 18 -6.88 3.14 -5.37
N TYR A 19 -6.11 3.11 -4.29
CA TYR A 19 -5.31 4.26 -3.89
C TYR A 19 -4.21 4.56 -4.93
N LEU A 20 -3.45 3.55 -5.34
CA LEU A 20 -2.32 3.69 -6.26
C LEU A 20 -2.75 3.86 -7.74
N SER A 21 -3.99 3.52 -8.10
CA SER A 21 -4.53 3.80 -9.45
C SER A 21 -4.80 5.28 -9.68
N GLU A 22 -5.03 6.06 -8.62
CA GLU A 22 -5.41 7.47 -8.72
C GLU A 22 -4.22 8.43 -8.83
N PHE A 23 -3.00 8.00 -8.50
CA PHE A 23 -1.82 8.84 -8.60
C PHE A 23 -0.55 8.04 -8.81
N ARG A 24 0.43 8.69 -9.44
CA ARG A 24 1.76 8.11 -9.64
C ARG A 24 2.58 8.18 -8.35
N LEU A 25 3.14 7.03 -7.93
CA LEU A 25 4.08 7.02 -6.82
C LEU A 25 5.32 7.89 -7.12
N PRO A 26 5.76 8.71 -6.15
CA PRO A 26 7.03 9.40 -6.26
C PRO A 26 8.17 8.39 -6.30
N GLY A 27 9.20 8.62 -7.13
CA GLY A 27 10.36 7.73 -7.23
C GLY A 27 11.32 7.79 -6.03
N GLU A 28 11.10 8.73 -5.10
CA GLU A 28 11.91 8.88 -3.91
C GLU A 28 11.36 7.96 -2.80
N ALA A 29 12.18 7.00 -2.35
CA ALA A 29 11.79 6.04 -1.30
C ALA A 29 11.18 6.69 -0.04
N PRO A 30 11.69 7.83 0.48
CA PRO A 30 11.09 8.49 1.64
C PRO A 30 9.68 9.06 1.39
N LEU A 31 9.36 9.44 0.15
CA LEU A 31 8.02 9.93 -0.17
C LEU A 31 7.01 8.80 -0.28
N ILE A 32 7.44 7.62 -0.76
CA ILE A 32 6.60 6.41 -0.81
C ILE A 32 6.21 6.00 0.61
N SER A 33 7.17 5.99 1.56
CA SER A 33 6.88 5.60 2.95
C SER A 33 5.85 6.54 3.60
N VAL A 34 5.97 7.85 3.39
CA VAL A 34 5.01 8.83 3.93
C VAL A 34 3.61 8.61 3.35
N LEU A 35 3.48 8.33 2.05
CA LEU A 35 2.20 8.06 1.40
C LEU A 35 1.52 6.81 1.98
N LEU A 36 2.30 5.75 2.20
CA LEU A 36 1.80 4.49 2.73
C LEU A 36 1.44 4.58 4.20
N GLU A 37 2.16 5.37 4.98
CA GLU A 37 1.84 5.62 6.39
C GLU A 37 0.47 6.29 6.54
N HIS A 38 0.20 7.29 5.71
CA HIS A 38 -1.12 7.95 5.71
C HIS A 38 -2.23 7.05 5.17
N PHE A 39 -1.94 6.21 4.18
CA PHE A 39 -2.88 5.21 3.68
C PHE A 39 -3.22 4.18 4.77
N ALA A 40 -2.21 3.62 5.42
CA ALA A 40 -2.35 2.62 6.48
C ALA A 40 -3.19 3.15 7.65
N ALA A 41 -2.91 4.38 8.10
CA ALA A 41 -3.68 5.04 9.14
C ALA A 41 -5.15 5.28 8.74
N HIS A 42 -5.42 5.67 7.48
CA HIS A 42 -6.78 5.88 6.99
C HIS A 42 -7.54 4.56 6.82
N TRP A 43 -6.91 3.54 6.22
CA TRP A 43 -7.50 2.21 6.05
C TRP A 43 -7.85 1.56 7.39
N ARG A 44 -6.98 1.68 8.41
CA ARG A 44 -7.28 1.25 9.79
C ARG A 44 -8.39 2.05 10.46
N GLY A 45 -8.49 3.33 10.17
CA GLY A 45 -9.60 4.17 10.66
C GLY A 45 -10.96 3.78 10.06
N CYS A 46 -10.96 3.23 8.84
CA CYS A 46 -12.16 2.76 8.15
C CYS A 46 -12.48 1.29 8.42
N ASN A 47 -11.49 0.47 8.78
CA ASN A 47 -11.65 -0.98 8.99
C ASN A 47 -11.25 -1.38 10.39
N ASN A 48 -12.16 -2.07 11.08
CA ASN A 48 -11.87 -2.66 12.38
C ASN A 48 -11.12 -4.00 12.25
N PHE A 49 -10.26 -4.13 11.24
CA PHE A 49 -9.53 -5.35 10.90
C PHE A 49 -8.55 -5.75 12.03
N PRO A 50 -8.27 -7.06 12.21
CA PRO A 50 -7.45 -7.58 13.29
C PRO A 50 -5.94 -7.34 13.09
N LEU A 51 -5.53 -6.13 12.71
CA LEU A 51 -4.13 -5.72 12.74
C LEU A 51 -3.81 -5.09 14.10
N ALA A 52 -2.69 -5.50 14.69
CA ALA A 52 -2.31 -5.09 16.04
C ALA A 52 -2.01 -3.59 16.12
N ASN A 53 -1.35 -3.02 15.10
CA ASN A 53 -0.97 -1.61 15.09
C ASN A 53 -0.95 -0.99 13.68
N ASN A 54 -0.88 0.34 13.60
CA ASN A 54 -0.70 1.06 12.33
C ASN A 54 0.58 0.64 11.59
N ASP A 55 1.63 0.29 12.33
CA ASP A 55 2.89 -0.20 11.77
C ASP A 55 2.72 -1.53 11.01
N ALA A 56 1.79 -2.38 11.49
CA ALA A 56 1.47 -3.65 10.82
C ALA A 56 0.73 -3.42 9.50
N ALA A 57 -0.20 -2.46 9.48
CA ALA A 57 -0.88 -2.05 8.25
C ALA A 57 0.10 -1.42 7.25
N PHE A 58 1.03 -0.59 7.74
CA PHE A 58 2.09 -0.01 6.92
C PHE A 58 3.01 -1.10 6.33
N GLY A 59 3.51 -2.01 7.17
CA GLY A 59 4.37 -3.11 6.76
C GLY A 59 3.70 -4.01 5.72
N LEU A 60 2.41 -4.32 5.91
CA LEU A 60 1.62 -5.11 4.98
C LEU A 60 1.40 -4.39 3.64
N ALA A 61 1.07 -3.09 3.65
CA ALA A 61 0.95 -2.31 2.43
C ALA A 61 2.28 -2.21 1.67
N TYR A 62 3.39 -2.04 2.38
CA TYR A 62 4.73 -2.03 1.78
C TYR A 62 5.09 -3.38 1.17
N ALA A 63 4.81 -4.48 1.90
CA ALA A 63 5.00 -5.84 1.41
C ALA A 63 4.18 -6.11 0.14
N CYS A 64 2.94 -5.59 0.05
CA CYS A 64 2.12 -5.71 -1.16
C CYS A 64 2.78 -5.05 -2.38
N ILE A 65 3.39 -3.87 -2.23
CA ILE A 65 4.09 -3.18 -3.33
C ILE A 65 5.36 -3.92 -3.75
N MET A 66 6.12 -4.42 -2.77
CA MET A 66 7.29 -5.24 -3.04
C MET A 66 6.90 -6.53 -3.77
N LEU A 67 5.83 -7.19 -3.32
CA LEU A 67 5.31 -8.40 -3.93
C LEU A 67 4.83 -8.14 -5.36
N ASN A 68 4.11 -7.05 -5.60
CA ASN A 68 3.69 -6.66 -6.94
C ASN A 68 4.88 -6.46 -7.88
N THR A 69 5.93 -5.80 -7.37
CA THR A 69 7.19 -5.62 -8.12
C THR A 69 7.88 -6.96 -8.38
N ASP A 70 7.93 -7.87 -7.39
CA ASP A 70 8.55 -9.19 -7.52
C ASP A 70 7.82 -10.10 -8.54
N GLN A 71 6.49 -10.06 -8.54
CA GLN A 71 5.65 -10.92 -9.37
C GLN A 71 5.51 -10.43 -10.82
N HIS A 72 5.43 -9.11 -11.04
CA HIS A 72 5.12 -8.54 -12.35
C HIS A 72 6.30 -7.81 -13.02
N ASN A 73 7.33 -7.41 -12.27
CA ASN A 73 8.50 -6.78 -12.87
C ASN A 73 9.53 -7.82 -13.32
N THR A 74 9.55 -8.10 -14.62
CA THR A 74 10.50 -9.06 -15.24
C THR A 74 11.96 -8.63 -15.19
N ASN A 75 12.27 -7.38 -14.84
CA ASN A 75 13.63 -6.84 -14.78
C ASN A 75 14.27 -6.82 -13.37
N VAL A 76 13.49 -7.08 -12.31
CA VAL A 76 14.00 -7.00 -10.93
C VAL A 76 14.37 -8.41 -10.46
N ARG A 77 15.61 -8.57 -9.97
CA ARG A 77 16.04 -9.82 -9.29
C ARG A 77 15.08 -10.09 -8.14
N ARG A 78 14.36 -11.21 -8.21
CA ARG A 78 13.37 -11.61 -7.21
C ARG A 78 13.92 -11.47 -5.79
N GLN A 79 13.37 -10.53 -5.03
CA GLN A 79 13.63 -10.38 -3.61
C GLN A 79 12.35 -10.79 -2.90
N SER A 80 12.20 -12.08 -2.68
CA SER A 80 11.16 -12.61 -1.80
C SER A 80 11.53 -12.23 -0.36
N LEU A 81 11.14 -11.03 0.08
CA LEU A 81 11.08 -10.73 1.50
C LEU A 81 9.80 -11.38 2.04
N PRO A 82 9.90 -12.45 2.83
CA PRO A 82 8.73 -13.06 3.44
C PRO A 82 8.07 -12.03 4.37
N MET A 83 6.74 -11.98 4.37
CA MET A 83 5.96 -11.22 5.34
C MET A 83 6.15 -11.88 6.72
N THR A 84 7.09 -11.37 7.52
CA THR A 84 7.49 -11.97 8.79
C THR A 84 6.62 -11.48 9.95
N CYS A 85 6.44 -12.30 10.99
CA CYS A 85 5.71 -12.00 12.23
C CYS A 85 6.19 -10.74 12.98
N GLU A 86 7.44 -10.32 12.78
CA GLU A 86 7.99 -9.10 13.36
C GLU A 86 7.24 -7.83 12.91
N MET A 87 6.62 -7.86 11.73
CA MET A 87 5.85 -6.73 11.20
C MET A 87 4.47 -6.57 11.87
N ASN A 88 3.98 -7.57 12.61
CA ASN A 88 2.70 -7.50 13.33
C ASN A 88 2.88 -7.67 14.84
N ASN A 89 3.86 -6.97 15.42
CA ASN A 89 4.08 -6.91 16.87
C ASN A 89 4.28 -8.31 17.53
N ASN A 90 4.89 -9.25 16.81
CA ASN A 90 5.08 -10.67 17.16
C ASN A 90 3.80 -11.54 17.14
N GLU A 91 2.67 -11.04 16.65
CA GLU A 91 1.51 -11.85 16.32
C GLU A 91 1.56 -12.27 14.84
N ASN A 92 1.29 -13.54 14.54
CA ASN A 92 1.17 -13.95 13.14
C ASN A 92 -0.03 -13.25 12.50
N PHE A 93 0.16 -12.71 11.29
CA PHE A 93 -0.96 -12.38 10.43
C PHE A 93 -1.77 -13.65 10.13
N ASP A 94 -3.07 -13.50 9.87
CA ASP A 94 -3.88 -14.61 9.41
C ASP A 94 -3.33 -15.17 8.10
N GLU A 95 -2.93 -16.45 8.11
CA GLU A 95 -2.27 -17.09 6.98
C GLU A 95 -3.20 -17.21 5.77
N GLY A 96 -4.51 -17.32 6.00
CA GLY A 96 -5.55 -17.28 4.97
C GLY A 96 -5.57 -15.94 4.25
N MET A 97 -5.62 -14.84 5.01
CA MET A 97 -5.56 -13.47 4.49
C MET A 97 -4.28 -13.21 3.68
N LEU A 98 -3.11 -13.62 4.18
CA LEU A 98 -1.85 -13.46 3.45
C LEU A 98 -1.85 -14.24 2.13
N THR A 99 -2.42 -15.45 2.13
CA THR A 99 -2.54 -16.28 0.93
C THR A 99 -3.49 -15.66 -0.09
N GLU A 100 -4.60 -15.09 0.36
CA GLU A 100 -5.54 -14.36 -0.50
C GLU A 100 -4.87 -13.13 -1.13
N ILE A 101 -4.19 -12.29 -0.33
CA ILE A 101 -3.45 -11.13 -0.81
C ILE A 101 -2.40 -11.55 -1.85
N TYR A 102 -1.65 -12.61 -1.56
CA TYR A 102 -0.63 -13.12 -2.49
C TYR A 102 -1.23 -13.55 -3.83
N ASN A 103 -2.34 -14.29 -3.80
CA ASN A 103 -3.01 -14.76 -5.00
C ASN A 103 -3.68 -13.61 -5.77
N ALA A 104 -4.25 -12.63 -5.07
CA ALA A 104 -4.87 -11.46 -5.67
C ALA A 104 -3.84 -10.63 -6.43
N ILE A 105 -2.69 -10.32 -5.80
CA ILE A 105 -1.60 -9.57 -6.45
C ILE A 105 -1.01 -10.39 -7.59
N LYS A 106 -0.87 -11.71 -7.45
CA LYS A 106 -0.35 -12.57 -8.53
C LYS A 106 -1.28 -12.61 -9.74
N SER A 107 -2.59 -12.66 -9.50
CA SER A 107 -3.60 -12.75 -10.55
C SER A 107 -3.84 -11.41 -11.24
N ASP A 108 -3.76 -10.31 -10.50
CA ASP A 108 -4.05 -8.97 -10.99
C ASP A 108 -2.93 -8.00 -10.56
N GLU A 109 -2.19 -7.45 -11.52
CA GLU A 109 -1.09 -6.53 -11.25
C GLU A 109 -1.63 -5.20 -10.71
N ILE A 110 -1.03 -4.65 -9.66
CA ILE A 110 -1.30 -3.27 -9.22
C ILE A 110 -0.68 -2.32 -10.26
N ILE A 111 -1.51 -1.89 -11.22
CA ILE A 111 -1.10 -0.97 -12.28
C ILE A 111 -1.11 0.46 -11.75
N MET A 112 0.05 1.12 -11.83
CA MET A 112 0.18 2.54 -11.55
C MET A 112 0.13 3.32 -12.86
N PRO A 113 -0.64 4.41 -12.98
CA PRO A 113 -0.74 5.16 -14.22
C PRO A 113 0.63 5.72 -14.64
N THR A 114 1.14 5.26 -15.78
CA THR A 114 2.42 5.69 -16.37
C THR A 114 2.33 7.06 -17.06
N GLY A 115 1.12 7.51 -17.41
CA GLY A 115 0.88 8.61 -18.36
C GLY A 115 0.20 9.88 -17.83
N HIS A 116 -0.20 9.98 -16.57
CA HIS A 116 -0.71 11.25 -16.03
C HIS A 116 0.35 11.95 -15.19
N ILE A 117 1.01 12.96 -15.78
CA ILE A 117 1.51 14.12 -15.05
C ILE A 117 0.26 14.92 -14.62
N GLY A 118 -0.55 14.32 -13.76
CA GLY A 118 -1.77 14.94 -13.27
C GLY A 118 -1.40 15.96 -12.22
N VAL A 119 -2.02 17.13 -12.30
CA VAL A 119 -2.08 18.25 -11.34
C VAL A 119 -2.21 17.80 -9.86
N VAL A 120 -2.58 16.53 -9.64
CA VAL A 120 -2.64 15.80 -8.37
C VAL A 120 -1.29 15.69 -7.66
N ARG A 121 -0.15 15.44 -8.35
CA ARG A 121 1.17 15.39 -7.69
C ARG A 121 1.51 16.74 -7.07
N GLU A 122 1.37 17.82 -7.85
CA GLU A 122 1.61 19.17 -7.36
C GLU A 122 0.60 19.56 -6.28
N SER A 123 -0.69 19.24 -6.45
CA SER A 123 -1.71 19.55 -5.43
C SER A 123 -1.52 18.78 -4.12
N TYR A 124 -1.07 17.53 -4.17
CA TYR A 124 -0.79 16.71 -3.00
C TYR A 124 0.50 17.14 -2.32
N LEU A 125 1.59 17.31 -3.07
CA LEU A 125 2.87 17.82 -2.54
C LEU A 125 2.72 19.24 -2.00
N TRP A 126 1.96 20.12 -2.66
CA TRP A 126 1.66 21.48 -2.21
C TRP A 126 0.86 21.47 -0.91
N LYS A 127 -0.15 20.59 -0.79
CA LYS A 127 -0.89 20.42 0.48
C LYS A 127 -0.04 19.81 1.59
N LEU A 128 0.95 18.97 1.25
CA LEU A 128 1.93 18.45 2.21
C LEU A 128 2.91 19.53 2.67
N MET A 129 3.39 20.37 1.73
CA MET A 129 4.30 21.49 2.02
C MET A 129 3.62 22.63 2.78
N LEU A 130 2.32 22.86 2.58
CA LEU A 130 1.53 23.86 3.31
C LEU A 130 1.18 23.47 4.75
N ARG A 131 1.48 22.23 5.19
CA ARG A 131 1.28 21.77 6.58
C ARG A 131 2.50 21.96 7.47
N ARG A 132 3.49 22.77 7.06
CA ARG A 132 4.61 23.21 7.89
C ARG A 132 4.39 24.62 8.43
#